data_AF-A0A3D0KPC6-F1
#
_entry.id   AF-A0A3D0KPC6-F1
#
_cell.length_a   1.000
_cell.length_b   1.000
_cell.length_c   1.000
_cell.angle_alpha   90.00
_cell.angle_beta   90.00
_cell.angle_gamma   90.00
#
_symmetry.space_group_name_H-M   'P 1'
#
loop_
_entity.id
_entity.type
_entity.pdbx_description
1 polymer ?
#
loop_
_entity_poly.entity_id
_entity_poly.type
_entity_poly.pdbx_seq_one_letter_code
_entity_poly.pdbx_strand_id
1 'polypeptide(L)'
;MNVTNDIRYIGVNDHKIDLFEGQYIVPNGMAYNSYAIIDDKIAVMDTVDRNFTHEWLNNLEDALDGRKPDYLVVQHMEPDHSANIKNFMNNYPDAVIVSSAKAFTMMKNFFGTDFEDRQIVIKEGDTLELGKHVLNFVAAPMVHWPEVMVTYDSTDKVLFSADGFGKFGAL
;
A
#
# COMPACT_ATOMS: atom_id res chain seq x y z
N MET A 1 3.64 -13.56 -7.33
CA MET A 1 5.07 -13.81 -7.04
C MET A 1 5.25 -13.80 -5.52
N ASN A 2 6.08 -14.67 -4.96
CA ASN A 2 6.38 -14.65 -3.51
C ASN A 2 7.67 -13.86 -3.29
N VAL A 3 7.64 -12.90 -2.36
CA VAL A 3 8.83 -12.12 -1.96
C VAL A 3 9.58 -12.90 -0.87
N THR A 4 8.84 -13.36 0.14
CA THR A 4 9.30 -14.29 1.18
C THR A 4 8.29 -15.43 1.32
N ASN A 5 8.32 -16.17 2.43
CA ASN A 5 7.32 -17.22 2.68
C ASN A 5 5.92 -16.61 2.93
N ASP A 6 5.88 -15.47 3.62
CA ASP A 6 4.68 -14.88 4.19
C ASP A 6 4.28 -13.58 3.45
N ILE A 7 5.20 -12.99 2.68
CA ILE A 7 4.97 -11.76 1.91
C ILE A 7 4.71 -12.09 0.43
N ARG A 8 3.50 -11.74 -0.04
CA ARG A 8 3.03 -11.95 -1.41
C ARG A 8 3.03 -10.64 -2.19
N TYR A 9 3.54 -10.66 -3.42
CA TYR A 9 3.36 -9.56 -4.36
C TYR A 9 1.98 -9.65 -5.00
N ILE A 10 1.20 -8.57 -4.91
CA ILE A 10 -0.16 -8.43 -5.45
C ILE A 10 -0.32 -7.19 -6.36
N GLY A 11 0.80 -6.54 -6.71
CA GLY A 11 0.82 -5.40 -7.62
C GLY A 11 0.44 -5.76 -9.06
N VAL A 12 0.61 -4.79 -9.96
CA VAL A 12 0.15 -4.84 -11.35
C VAL A 12 1.15 -4.16 -12.29
N ASN A 13 1.07 -4.49 -13.58
CA ASN A 13 1.96 -3.94 -14.61
C ASN A 13 1.17 -3.15 -15.66
N ASP A 14 1.52 -1.88 -15.83
CA ASP A 14 1.03 -1.03 -16.91
C ASP A 14 2.00 -1.01 -18.09
N HIS A 15 1.65 -1.73 -19.14
CA HIS A 15 2.39 -1.73 -20.41
C HIS A 15 1.84 -0.72 -21.44
N LYS A 16 0.78 0.01 -21.11
CA LYS A 16 0.09 0.93 -22.03
C LYS A 16 0.46 2.39 -21.78
N ILE A 17 0.89 2.73 -20.57
CA ILE A 17 1.35 4.07 -20.23
C ILE A 17 2.59 4.44 -21.05
N ASP A 18 2.55 5.63 -21.66
CA ASP A 18 3.63 6.23 -22.41
C ASP A 18 4.34 7.34 -21.62
N LEU A 19 3.56 8.11 -20.85
CA LEU A 19 4.03 9.15 -19.94
C LEU A 19 3.50 8.94 -18.52
N PHE A 20 4.39 8.71 -17.57
CA PHE A 20 4.09 8.72 -16.15
C PHE A 20 4.04 10.16 -15.61
N GLU A 21 3.01 10.47 -14.81
CA GLU A 21 2.67 11.83 -14.35
C GLU A 21 2.56 12.88 -15.47
N GLY A 22 2.36 12.45 -16.71
CA GLY A 22 2.36 13.33 -17.89
C GLY A 22 3.73 13.94 -18.22
N GLN A 23 4.81 13.48 -17.58
CA GLN A 23 6.15 14.06 -17.72
C GLN A 23 7.22 13.02 -18.09
N TYR A 24 7.21 11.84 -17.47
CA TYR A 24 8.29 10.87 -17.59
C TYR A 24 8.00 9.83 -18.65
N ILE A 25 8.86 9.74 -19.67
CA ILE A 25 8.75 8.69 -20.68
C ILE A 25 9.12 7.34 -20.04
N VAL A 26 8.22 6.38 -20.15
CA VAL A 26 8.33 5.06 -19.51
C VAL A 26 8.34 3.95 -20.56
N PRO A 27 9.44 3.77 -21.32
CA PRO A 27 9.47 2.86 -22.48
C PRO A 27 9.29 1.38 -22.11
N ASN A 28 9.51 1.04 -20.84
CA ASN A 28 9.33 -0.31 -20.31
C ASN A 28 8.04 -0.44 -19.49
N GLY A 29 7.13 0.53 -19.57
CA GLY A 29 5.91 0.58 -18.77
C GLY A 29 6.16 0.95 -17.30
N MET A 30 5.16 0.69 -16.46
CA MET A 30 5.17 0.96 -15.02
C MET A 30 4.73 -0.27 -14.23
N ALA A 31 5.31 -0.48 -13.05
CA ALA A 31 4.81 -1.42 -12.07
C ALA A 31 4.25 -0.66 -10.87
N TYR A 32 2.99 -0.89 -10.53
CA TYR A 32 2.39 -0.37 -9.30
C TYR A 32 2.44 -1.47 -8.26
N ASN A 33 3.38 -1.35 -7.33
CA ASN A 33 3.71 -2.41 -6.39
C ASN A 33 2.83 -2.34 -5.15
N SER A 34 2.15 -3.43 -4.86
CA SER A 34 1.39 -3.65 -3.63
C SER A 34 1.68 -5.06 -3.10
N TYR A 35 1.59 -5.23 -1.80
CA TYR A 35 1.99 -6.47 -1.12
C TYR A 35 0.96 -6.90 -0.07
N ALA A 36 0.80 -8.20 0.13
CA ALA A 36 0.04 -8.77 1.23
C ALA A 36 0.97 -9.56 2.16
N ILE A 37 0.94 -9.24 3.45
CA ILE A 37 1.67 -9.94 4.50
C ILE A 37 0.69 -10.91 5.17
N ILE A 38 0.93 -12.21 5.00
CA ILE A 38 0.07 -13.27 5.50
C ILE A 38 0.58 -13.77 6.85
N ASP A 39 -0.12 -13.40 7.91
CA ASP A 39 0.21 -13.77 9.29
C ASP A 39 -1.07 -14.11 10.06
N ASP A 40 -1.07 -14.14 11.40
CA ASP A 40 -2.28 -14.23 12.21
C ASP A 40 -3.27 -13.10 11.86
N LYS A 41 -2.74 -11.89 11.69
CA LYS A 41 -3.40 -10.71 11.13
C LYS A 41 -2.83 -10.39 9.76
N ILE A 42 -3.69 -10.10 8.80
CA ILE A 42 -3.26 -9.83 7.43
C ILE A 42 -3.17 -8.32 7.18
N ALA A 43 -2.02 -7.87 6.69
CA ALA A 43 -1.81 -6.48 6.27
C ALA A 43 -1.59 -6.39 4.76
N VAL A 44 -2.27 -5.43 4.12
CA VAL A 44 -2.06 -5.04 2.74
C VAL A 44 -1.30 -3.73 2.71
N MET A 45 -0.22 -3.67 1.92
CA MET A 45 0.69 -2.53 1.81
C MET A 45 0.38 -1.75 0.54
N ASP A 46 -0.07 -0.51 0.70
CA ASP A 46 -0.51 0.40 -0.36
C ASP A 46 -1.52 -0.24 -1.34
N THR A 47 -1.98 0.56 -2.29
CA THR A 47 -2.85 0.11 -3.39
C THR A 47 -2.16 0.39 -4.73
N VAL A 48 -2.93 0.50 -5.82
CA VAL A 48 -2.41 0.73 -7.17
C VAL A 48 -3.21 1.81 -7.89
N ASP A 49 -2.73 2.23 -9.05
CA ASP A 49 -3.44 3.14 -9.95
C ASP A 49 -4.88 2.66 -10.25
N ARG A 50 -5.79 3.62 -10.36
CA ARG A 50 -7.23 3.37 -10.56
C ARG A 50 -7.53 2.50 -11.77
N ASN A 51 -6.70 2.53 -12.82
CA ASN A 51 -6.93 1.76 -14.04
C ASN A 51 -6.79 0.24 -13.82
N PHE A 52 -6.14 -0.16 -12.73
CA PHE A 52 -5.86 -1.55 -12.37
C PHE A 52 -6.65 -2.04 -11.15
N THR A 53 -7.68 -1.31 -10.74
CA THR A 53 -8.55 -1.63 -9.59
C THR A 53 -8.95 -3.11 -9.54
N HIS A 54 -9.52 -3.63 -10.64
CA HIS A 54 -10.05 -5.00 -10.65
C HIS A 54 -8.94 -6.06 -10.68
N GLU A 55 -7.87 -5.82 -11.42
CA GLU A 55 -6.73 -6.74 -11.47
C GLU A 55 -6.06 -6.87 -10.10
N TRP A 56 -5.82 -5.74 -9.43
CA TRP A 56 -5.24 -5.73 -8.08
C TRP A 56 -6.15 -6.39 -7.05
N LEU A 57 -7.47 -6.14 -7.09
CA LEU A 57 -8.42 -6.82 -6.20
C LEU A 57 -8.45 -8.34 -6.41
N ASN A 58 -8.37 -8.81 -7.66
CA ASN A 58 -8.28 -10.24 -7.96
C ASN A 58 -6.97 -10.83 -7.43
N ASN A 59 -5.83 -10.15 -7.65
CA ASN A 59 -4.53 -10.58 -7.13
C ASN A 59 -4.53 -10.67 -5.59
N LEU A 60 -5.19 -9.72 -4.93
CA LEU A 60 -5.39 -9.72 -3.50
C LEU A 60 -6.27 -10.89 -3.06
N GLU A 61 -7.42 -11.12 -3.70
CA GLU A 61 -8.32 -12.24 -3.39
C GLU A 61 -7.60 -13.59 -3.51
N ASP A 62 -6.84 -13.79 -4.57
CA ASP A 62 -6.03 -14.99 -4.78
C ASP A 62 -4.95 -15.16 -3.70
N ALA A 63 -4.31 -14.07 -3.26
CA ALA A 63 -3.30 -14.10 -2.20
C ALA A 63 -3.89 -14.37 -0.82
N LEU A 64 -5.16 -13.98 -0.59
CA LEU A 64 -5.85 -14.16 0.68
C LEU A 64 -6.34 -15.60 0.89
N ASP A 65 -6.55 -16.38 -0.17
CA ASP A 65 -7.00 -17.78 -0.12
C ASP A 65 -8.21 -17.98 0.83
N GLY A 66 -9.22 -17.14 0.65
CA GLY A 66 -10.46 -17.15 1.45
C GLY A 66 -10.37 -16.49 2.83
N ARG A 67 -9.19 -16.00 3.24
CA ARG A 67 -9.03 -15.15 4.44
C ARG A 67 -9.45 -13.71 4.12
N LYS A 68 -9.50 -12.86 5.16
CA LYS A 68 -9.80 -11.43 5.02
C LYS A 68 -8.64 -10.60 5.57
N PRO A 69 -8.32 -9.45 4.96
CA PRO A 69 -7.32 -8.54 5.49
C PRO A 69 -7.86 -7.84 6.73
N ASP A 70 -6.99 -7.67 7.73
CA ASP A 70 -7.27 -6.88 8.93
C ASP A 70 -6.86 -5.42 8.73
N TYR A 71 -5.77 -5.18 7.97
CA TYR A 71 -5.17 -3.86 7.82
C TYR A 71 -4.92 -3.48 6.36
N LEU A 72 -5.16 -2.21 6.05
CA LEU A 72 -4.56 -1.53 4.89
C LEU A 72 -3.55 -0.51 5.42
N VAL A 73 -2.27 -0.78 5.26
CA VAL A 73 -1.19 0.16 5.59
C VAL A 73 -0.99 1.08 4.40
N VAL A 74 -1.28 2.37 4.59
CA VAL A 74 -1.09 3.40 3.55
C VAL A 74 0.15 4.21 3.88
N GLN A 75 1.14 4.10 3.04
CA GLN A 75 2.46 4.73 3.17
C GLN A 75 2.54 6.05 2.41
N HIS A 76 1.81 6.15 1.30
CA HIS A 76 1.84 7.29 0.40
C HIS A 76 0.47 7.53 -0.23
N MET A 77 0.07 8.80 -0.33
CA MET A 77 -1.23 9.24 -0.82
C MET A 77 -1.26 9.61 -2.29
N GLU A 78 -0.15 9.56 -3.03
CA GLU A 78 -0.20 9.79 -4.47
C GLU A 78 -1.11 8.75 -5.16
N PRO A 79 -1.96 9.14 -6.14
CA PRO A 79 -3.03 8.27 -6.62
C PRO A 79 -2.60 6.94 -7.25
N ASP A 80 -1.38 6.83 -7.75
CA ASP A 80 -0.81 5.58 -8.25
C ASP A 80 -0.51 4.55 -7.14
N HIS A 81 -0.43 5.00 -5.88
CA HIS A 81 -0.41 4.18 -4.66
C HIS A 81 -1.75 4.11 -3.95
N SER A 82 -2.61 5.12 -4.08
CA SER A 82 -3.71 5.36 -3.13
C SER A 82 -5.11 5.33 -3.73
N ALA A 83 -5.26 5.31 -5.05
CA ALA A 83 -6.55 5.47 -5.71
C ALA A 83 -7.60 4.41 -5.31
N ASN A 84 -7.16 3.26 -4.80
CA ASN A 84 -8.01 2.13 -4.48
C ASN A 84 -8.35 1.97 -3.00
N ILE A 85 -7.94 2.90 -2.13
CA ILE A 85 -8.27 2.87 -0.68
C ILE A 85 -9.79 2.71 -0.46
N LYS A 86 -10.61 3.52 -1.13
CA LYS A 86 -12.07 3.45 -0.97
C LYS A 86 -12.66 2.13 -1.48
N ASN A 87 -12.14 1.60 -2.59
CA ASN A 87 -12.57 0.32 -3.14
C ASN A 87 -12.24 -0.82 -2.18
N PHE A 88 -11.01 -0.84 -1.63
CA PHE A 88 -10.60 -1.79 -0.61
C PHE A 88 -11.52 -1.75 0.62
N MET A 89 -11.75 -0.55 1.17
CA MET A 89 -12.57 -0.39 2.39
C MET A 89 -14.06 -0.72 2.22
N ASN A 90 -14.55 -0.71 0.97
CA ASN A 90 -15.90 -1.17 0.63
C ASN A 90 -15.96 -2.70 0.53
N ASN A 91 -14.93 -3.33 -0.03
CA ASN A 91 -14.85 -4.80 -0.18
C ASN A 91 -14.53 -5.51 1.14
N TYR A 92 -13.75 -4.86 2.00
CA TYR A 92 -13.33 -5.38 3.30
C TYR A 92 -13.84 -4.47 4.43
N PRO A 93 -15.12 -4.55 4.79
CA PRO A 93 -15.75 -3.61 5.73
C PRO A 93 -15.16 -3.68 7.15
N ASP A 94 -14.60 -4.83 7.52
CA ASP A 94 -14.00 -5.08 8.84
C ASP A 94 -12.53 -4.64 8.94
N ALA A 95 -11.90 -4.28 7.81
CA ALA A 95 -10.51 -3.85 7.79
C ALA A 95 -10.33 -2.44 8.37
N VAL A 96 -9.12 -2.16 8.84
CA VAL A 96 -8.72 -0.89 9.45
C VAL A 96 -7.57 -0.27 8.66
N ILE A 97 -7.65 1.03 8.36
CA ILE A 97 -6.54 1.75 7.72
C ILE A 97 -5.49 2.09 8.78
N VAL A 98 -4.23 1.86 8.47
CA VAL A 98 -3.10 2.24 9.31
C VAL A 98 -2.26 3.26 8.54
N SER A 99 -2.18 4.50 9.03
CA SER A 99 -1.43 5.56 8.35
C SER A 99 -1.13 6.76 9.25
N SER A 100 -0.39 7.73 8.71
CA SER A 100 -0.07 8.98 9.43
C SER A 100 -1.27 9.92 9.52
N ALA A 101 -1.31 10.79 10.54
CA ALA A 101 -2.36 11.80 10.68
C ALA A 101 -2.48 12.72 9.44
N LYS A 102 -1.35 12.97 8.76
CA LYS A 102 -1.34 13.78 7.54
C LYS A 102 -1.95 13.03 6.37
N ALA A 103 -1.67 11.73 6.22
CA ALA A 103 -2.31 10.91 5.19
C ALA A 103 -3.83 10.86 5.37
N PHE A 104 -4.34 10.68 6.60
CA PHE A 104 -5.78 10.75 6.87
C PHE A 104 -6.40 12.11 6.51
N THR A 105 -5.70 13.21 6.78
CA THR A 105 -6.13 14.56 6.33
C THR A 105 -6.25 14.60 4.79
N MET A 106 -5.31 14.00 4.06
CA MET A 106 -5.34 13.91 2.61
C MET A 106 -6.45 12.98 2.10
N MET A 107 -6.70 11.84 2.76
CA MET A 107 -7.83 10.96 2.46
C MET A 107 -9.17 11.72 2.56
N LYS A 108 -9.35 12.52 3.62
CA LYS A 108 -10.54 13.37 3.77
C LYS A 108 -10.70 14.33 2.58
N ASN A 109 -9.60 14.94 2.12
CA ASN A 109 -9.61 15.85 0.98
C ASN A 109 -9.85 15.14 -0.36
N PHE A 110 -9.29 13.95 -0.56
CA PHE A 110 -9.35 13.22 -1.83
C PHE A 110 -10.65 12.42 -1.99
N PHE A 111 -11.13 11.83 -0.90
CA PHE A 111 -12.24 10.87 -0.92
C PHE A 111 -13.49 11.35 -0.18
N GLY A 112 -13.42 12.50 0.50
CA GLY A 112 -14.50 13.01 1.36
C GLY A 112 -14.62 12.29 2.70
N THR A 113 -13.69 11.39 3.03
CA THR A 113 -13.67 10.64 4.29
C THR A 113 -12.23 10.23 4.62
N ASP A 114 -11.92 10.22 5.90
CA ASP A 114 -10.72 9.69 6.55
C ASP A 114 -11.00 8.38 7.29
N PHE A 115 -12.20 7.80 7.12
CA PHE A 115 -12.60 6.55 7.76
C PHE A 115 -12.47 6.58 9.29
N GLU A 116 -12.98 7.65 9.92
CA GLU A 116 -12.86 7.94 11.36
C GLU A 116 -13.10 6.73 12.30
N ASP A 117 -14.04 5.85 11.97
CA ASP A 117 -14.37 4.65 12.77
C ASP A 117 -13.48 3.42 12.51
N ARG A 118 -12.60 3.49 11.50
CA ARG A 118 -11.78 2.37 10.99
C ARG A 118 -10.37 2.83 10.63
N GLN A 119 -9.75 3.59 11.54
CA GLN A 119 -8.38 4.07 11.39
C GLN A 119 -7.53 3.81 12.64
N ILE A 120 -6.24 3.57 12.40
CA ILE A 120 -5.17 3.62 13.39
C ILE A 120 -4.19 4.69 12.91
N VAL A 121 -4.08 5.76 13.70
CA VAL A 121 -3.15 6.86 13.43
C VAL A 121 -1.79 6.52 14.04
N ILE A 122 -0.78 6.37 13.21
CA ILE A 122 0.59 6.05 13.61
C ILE A 122 1.54 7.25 13.45
N LYS A 123 2.63 7.21 14.20
CA LYS A 123 3.78 8.14 14.10
C LYS A 123 5.09 7.35 14.01
N GLU A 124 6.18 8.07 13.74
CA GLU A 124 7.52 7.49 13.75
C GLU A 124 7.83 6.77 15.07
N GLY A 125 8.39 5.56 14.95
CA GLY A 125 8.75 4.70 16.09
C GLY A 125 7.60 3.85 16.62
N ASP A 126 6.37 4.04 16.13
CA ASP A 126 5.27 3.12 16.44
C ASP A 126 5.50 1.76 15.75
N THR A 127 4.81 0.75 16.27
CA THR A 127 4.84 -0.62 15.73
C THR A 127 3.44 -1.21 15.60
N LEU A 128 3.30 -2.18 14.71
CA LEU A 128 2.10 -3.00 14.54
C LEU A 128 2.47 -4.47 14.47
N GLU A 129 2.02 -5.24 15.45
CA GLU A 129 2.19 -6.70 15.48
C GLU A 129 1.10 -7.37 14.65
N LEU A 130 1.51 -8.24 13.73
CA LEU A 130 0.60 -9.04 12.91
C LEU A 130 0.49 -10.50 13.39
N GLY A 131 1.29 -10.90 14.37
CA GLY A 131 1.54 -12.29 14.74
C GLY A 131 3.04 -12.49 14.84
N LYS A 132 3.62 -13.21 13.87
CA LYS A 132 5.07 -13.37 13.71
C LYS A 132 5.76 -12.09 13.21
N HIS A 133 5.11 -11.33 12.33
CA HIS A 133 5.62 -10.11 11.72
C HIS A 133 5.37 -8.90 12.61
N VAL A 134 6.36 -8.01 12.71
CA VAL A 134 6.26 -6.76 13.46
C VAL A 134 6.66 -5.63 12.52
N LEU A 135 5.68 -4.81 12.15
CA LEU A 135 5.88 -3.64 11.31
C LEU A 135 6.35 -2.47 12.16
N ASN A 136 7.37 -1.77 11.71
CA ASN A 136 7.97 -0.62 12.38
C ASN A 136 7.86 0.57 11.45
N PHE A 137 7.25 1.65 11.92
CA PHE A 137 6.92 2.80 11.08
C PHE A 137 7.97 3.91 11.21
N VAL A 138 8.49 4.37 10.08
CA VAL A 138 9.51 5.41 10.01
C VAL A 138 9.01 6.53 9.11
N ALA A 139 8.92 7.74 9.64
CA ALA A 139 8.51 8.89 8.85
C ALA A 139 9.58 9.24 7.81
N ALA A 140 9.17 9.47 6.57
CA ALA A 140 10.05 9.91 5.48
C ALA A 140 9.43 11.12 4.75
N PRO A 141 9.08 12.21 5.48
CA PRO A 141 8.37 13.34 4.90
C PRO A 141 9.21 14.00 3.80
N MET A 142 8.54 14.41 2.72
CA MET A 142 9.15 14.99 1.52
C MET A 142 10.05 14.00 0.75
N VAL A 143 9.84 12.70 0.92
CA VAL A 143 10.41 11.64 0.08
C VAL A 143 9.27 10.88 -0.64
N HIS A 144 8.54 11.50 -1.56
CA HIS A 144 8.64 12.89 -2.03
C HIS A 144 7.48 13.79 -1.58
N TRP A 145 6.42 13.21 -1.01
CA TRP A 145 5.25 13.93 -0.50
C TRP A 145 5.29 14.10 1.04
N PRO A 146 4.52 15.06 1.60
CA PRO A 146 4.66 15.46 3.00
C PRO A 146 4.19 14.44 4.04
N GLU A 147 3.40 13.45 3.64
CA GLU A 147 2.82 12.39 4.49
C GLU A 147 3.58 11.07 4.47
N VAL A 148 4.56 10.93 3.55
CA VAL A 148 5.21 9.65 3.28
C VAL A 148 5.79 9.02 4.54
N MET A 149 5.52 7.72 4.67
CA MET A 149 6.02 6.86 5.71
C MET A 149 6.53 5.56 5.10
N VAL A 150 7.68 5.06 5.56
CA VAL A 150 8.17 3.75 5.17
C VAL A 150 7.96 2.75 6.30
N THR A 151 7.76 1.49 5.93
CA THR A 151 7.46 0.42 6.90
C THR A 151 8.54 -0.64 6.86
N TYR A 152 9.14 -0.93 8.01
CA TYR A 152 10.14 -1.99 8.14
C TYR A 152 9.54 -3.20 8.86
N ASP A 153 9.48 -4.34 8.18
CA ASP A 153 9.19 -5.61 8.82
C ASP A 153 10.46 -6.15 9.47
N SER A 154 10.48 -6.15 10.80
CA SER A 154 11.65 -6.60 11.56
C SER A 154 11.84 -8.12 11.54
N THR A 155 10.82 -8.88 11.14
CA THR A 155 10.88 -10.34 11.07
C THR A 155 11.66 -10.80 9.86
N ASP A 156 11.23 -10.44 8.65
CA ASP A 156 11.90 -10.86 7.41
C ASP A 156 12.98 -9.85 6.94
N LYS A 157 13.17 -8.74 7.66
CA LYS A 157 14.13 -7.67 7.33
C LYS A 157 13.81 -6.97 6.00
N VAL A 158 12.53 -6.83 5.69
CA VAL A 158 12.02 -6.19 4.46
C VAL A 158 11.65 -4.74 4.75
N LEU A 159 12.07 -3.82 3.88
CA LEU A 159 11.66 -2.42 3.90
C LEU A 159 10.66 -2.18 2.77
N PHE A 160 9.42 -1.83 3.12
CA PHE A 160 8.42 -1.28 2.21
C PHE A 160 8.63 0.23 2.14
N SER A 161 9.16 0.71 1.02
CA SER A 161 9.76 2.04 0.92
C SER A 161 8.92 3.09 0.20
N ALA A 162 7.64 2.81 -0.08
CA ALA A 162 6.83 3.62 -1.00
C ALA A 162 7.59 3.87 -2.31
N ASP A 163 7.75 5.12 -2.74
CA ASP A 163 8.56 5.50 -3.90
C ASP A 163 10.08 5.36 -3.69
N GLY A 164 10.54 5.33 -2.44
CA GLY A 164 11.95 5.22 -2.12
C GLY A 164 12.57 4.02 -2.82
N PHE A 165 13.71 4.24 -3.49
CA PHE A 165 14.43 3.22 -4.27
C PHE A 165 13.70 2.64 -5.48
N GLY A 166 12.53 3.20 -5.84
CA GLY A 166 11.79 2.83 -7.03
C GLY A 166 12.54 3.13 -8.33
N LYS A 167 12.15 2.43 -9.39
CA LYS A 167 12.50 2.74 -10.77
C LYS A 167 11.30 2.47 -11.66
N PHE A 168 11.23 3.17 -12.79
CA PHE A 168 10.21 2.88 -13.80
C PHE A 168 10.52 1.58 -14.55
N GLY A 169 9.45 0.89 -14.94
CA GLY A 169 9.49 -0.37 -15.67
C GLY A 169 8.52 -1.39 -15.08
N ALA A 170 7.74 -2.04 -15.96
CA ALA A 170 7.00 -3.24 -15.62
C ALA A 170 7.96 -4.42 -15.32
N LEU A 171 7.48 -5.36 -14.51
CA LEU A 171 8.20 -6.56 -14.04
C LEU A 171 8.22 -7.70 -15.05
#